data_AF-A0A943PJ68-F1
#
_entry.id   AF-A0A943PJ68-F1
#
_cell.length_a   1.000
_cell.length_b   1.000
_cell.length_c   1.000
_cell.angle_alpha   90.00
_cell.angle_beta   90.00
_cell.angle_gamma   90.00
#
_symmetry.space_group_name_H-M   'P 1'
#
loop_
_entity.id
_entity.type
_entity.pdbx_description
1 polymer ?
#
loop_
_entity_poly.entity_id
_entity_poly.type
_entity_poly.pdbx_seq_one_letter_code
_entity_poly.pdbx_strand_id
1 'polypeptide(L)'
;MKTAIKYICNAGLFYTRLKKHFCPKCGRKLELRYISKTVSSNSLEAKNYDFSVGDTFLRGDVEFRTAYFHCPNCQLDISIEEMKKYEKLF
;
A
#
# COMPACT_ATOMS: atom_id res chain seq x y z
N MET A 1 -0.27 -17.03 17.72
CA MET A 1 0.60 -15.85 17.97
C MET A 1 0.02 -14.69 17.17
N LYS A 2 -0.12 -13.49 17.77
CA LYS A 2 -0.59 -12.30 17.04
C LYS A 2 0.62 -11.69 16.33
N THR A 3 0.68 -11.78 15.01
CA THR A 3 1.69 -11.11 14.19
C THR A 3 1.39 -9.62 14.17
N ALA A 4 2.40 -8.77 14.34
CA ALA A 4 2.21 -7.33 14.24
C ALA A 4 1.87 -6.97 12.78
N ILE A 5 0.86 -6.13 12.56
CA ILE A 5 0.45 -5.69 11.22
C ILE A 5 0.76 -4.21 11.08
N LYS A 6 1.59 -3.85 10.09
CA LYS A 6 1.87 -2.46 9.73
C LYS A 6 1.25 -2.15 8.37
N TYR A 7 0.36 -1.17 8.34
CA TYR A 7 -0.22 -0.67 7.09
C TYR A 7 0.70 0.36 6.45
N ILE A 8 1.10 0.12 5.21
CA ILE A 8 1.87 1.07 4.40
C ILE A 8 0.89 1.78 3.47
N CYS A 9 0.52 3.00 3.84
CA CYS A 9 -0.28 3.91 3.03
C CYS A 9 0.45 5.25 2.90
N ASN A 10 1.14 5.48 1.79
CA ASN A 10 1.83 6.75 1.51
C ASN A 10 0.86 7.89 1.11
N ALA A 11 -0.41 7.79 1.51
CA ALA A 11 -1.43 8.81 1.28
C ALA A 11 -2.43 8.87 2.43
N GLY A 12 -3.01 10.05 2.65
CA GLY A 12 -4.00 10.27 3.69
C GLY A 12 -5.25 9.40 3.49
N LEU A 13 -5.99 9.20 4.58
CA LEU A 13 -7.22 8.40 4.62
C LEU A 13 -8.26 8.89 3.60
N PHE A 14 -8.34 10.21 3.41
CA PHE A 14 -9.21 10.84 2.41
C PHE A 14 -8.89 10.42 0.99
N TYR A 15 -7.61 10.36 0.64
CA TYR A 15 -7.19 9.96 -0.69
C TYR A 15 -7.48 8.48 -0.92
N THR A 16 -7.04 7.60 -0.02
CA THR A 16 -7.13 6.15 -0.25
C THR A 16 -8.55 5.59 -0.17
N ARG A 17 -9.40 6.08 0.75
CA ARG A 17 -10.72 5.50 1.02
C ARG A 17 -11.90 6.32 0.52
N LEU A 18 -11.80 7.66 0.54
CA LEU A 18 -12.94 8.55 0.24
C LEU A 18 -12.93 9.03 -1.21
N LYS A 19 -11.75 9.31 -1.78
CA LYS A 19 -11.62 9.73 -3.17
C LYS A 19 -11.90 8.54 -4.10
N LYS A 20 -12.67 8.80 -5.16
CA LYS A 20 -12.89 7.83 -6.24
C LYS A 20 -11.74 7.96 -7.24
N HIS A 21 -11.04 6.87 -7.48
CA HIS A 21 -9.98 6.79 -8.47
C HIS A 21 -10.46 6.05 -9.71
N PHE A 22 -9.98 6.47 -10.88
CA PHE A 22 -10.36 5.89 -12.16
C PHE A 22 -9.13 5.40 -12.91
N CYS A 23 -9.27 4.27 -13.61
CA CYS A 23 -8.19 3.67 -14.36
C CYS A 23 -7.78 4.60 -15.51
N PRO A 24 -6.48 4.94 -15.65
CA PRO A 24 -6.02 5.81 -16.73
C PRO A 24 -6.17 5.18 -18.12
N LYS A 25 -6.32 3.84 -18.21
CA LYS A 25 -6.49 3.13 -19.49
C LYS A 25 -7.94 3.04 -19.97
N CYS A 26 -8.88 2.76 -19.06
CA CYS A 26 -10.26 2.44 -19.43
C CYS A 26 -11.32 3.30 -18.72
N GLY A 27 -10.91 4.27 -17.89
CA GLY A 27 -11.82 5.16 -17.15
C GLY A 27 -12.69 4.49 -16.09
N ARG A 28 -12.52 3.19 -15.82
CA ARG A 28 -13.32 2.46 -14.83
C ARG A 28 -12.84 2.77 -13.42
N LYS A 29 -13.77 2.79 -12.45
CA LYS A 29 -13.42 2.97 -11.04
C LYS A 29 -12.45 1.87 -10.56
N LEU A 30 -11.38 2.29 -9.91
CA LEU A 30 -10.39 1.40 -9.29
C LEU A 30 -10.86 0.92 -7.91
N GLU A 31 -10.41 -0.27 -7.54
CA GLU A 31 -10.64 -0.88 -6.23
C GLU A 31 -9.40 -0.71 -5.36
N LEU A 32 -9.56 -0.31 -4.10
CA LEU A 32 -8.47 -0.33 -3.14
C LEU A 32 -8.24 -1.77 -2.66
N ARG A 33 -7.04 -2.29 -2.85
CA ARG A 33 -6.60 -3.60 -2.38
C ARG A 33 -5.33 -3.47 -1.55
N TYR A 34 -5.02 -4.54 -0.82
CA TYR A 34 -3.84 -4.61 0.04
C TYR A 34 -3.04 -5.86 -0.30
N ILE A 35 -1.74 -5.69 -0.50
CA ILE A 35 -0.81 -6.81 -0.61
C ILE A 35 -0.10 -6.98 0.72
N SER A 36 -0.24 -8.16 1.31
CA SER A 36 0.39 -8.52 2.57
C SER A 36 1.74 -9.18 2.30
N LYS A 37 2.77 -8.75 3.01
CA LYS A 37 4.07 -9.41 3.03
C LYS A 37 4.63 -9.45 4.44
N THR A 38 4.94 -10.64 4.91
CA THR A 38 5.54 -10.83 6.22
C THR A 38 7.05 -10.75 6.11
N VAL A 39 7.66 -9.84 6.88
CA VAL A 39 9.11 -9.66 6.91
C VAL A 39 9.57 -9.74 8.36
N SER A 40 10.58 -10.56 8.59
CA SER A 40 11.19 -10.68 9.91
C SER A 40 12.20 -9.55 10.11
N SER A 41 12.18 -8.88 11.27
CA SER A 41 13.13 -7.80 11.59
C SER A 41 14.60 -8.27 11.59
N ASN A 42 14.84 -9.58 11.69
CA ASN A 42 16.18 -10.18 11.72
C ASN A 42 16.67 -10.64 10.33
N SER A 43 15.83 -10.52 9.30
CA SER A 43 16.16 -10.92 7.94
C SER A 43 16.99 -9.87 7.20
N LEU A 44 17.75 -10.28 6.17
CA LEU A 44 18.47 -9.33 5.30
C LEU A 44 17.51 -8.39 4.57
N GLU A 45 16.31 -8.88 4.26
CA GLU A 45 15.23 -8.11 3.63
C GLU A 45 14.70 -6.98 4.52
N ALA A 46 14.85 -7.07 5.85
CA ALA A 46 14.39 -6.07 6.79
C ALA A 46 14.94 -4.65 6.50
N LYS A 47 16.10 -4.55 5.84
CA LYS A 47 16.70 -3.27 5.43
C LYS A 47 15.82 -2.44 4.49
N ASN A 48 14.91 -3.09 3.76
CA ASN A 48 14.00 -2.44 2.81
C ASN A 48 12.66 -2.04 3.45
N TYR A 49 12.46 -2.32 4.73
CA TYR A 49 11.19 -2.12 5.42
C TYR A 49 11.40 -1.26 6.67
N ASP A 50 10.50 -0.30 6.88
CA ASP A 50 10.50 0.48 8.09
C ASP A 50 9.70 -0.24 9.19
N PHE A 51 10.39 -0.71 10.23
CA PHE A 51 9.77 -1.38 11.39
C PHE A 51 9.42 -0.40 12.52
N SER A 52 9.69 0.90 12.37
CA SER A 52 9.37 1.90 13.39
C SER A 52 7.88 2.23 13.44
N VAL A 53 7.33 2.50 14.62
CA VAL A 53 5.96 3.00 14.82
C VAL A 53 6.02 4.05 15.92
N GLY A 54 6.09 5.32 15.52
CA GLY A 54 6.39 6.41 16.45
C GLY A 54 7.75 6.18 17.12
N ASP A 55 7.78 6.21 18.45
CA ASP A 55 9.00 5.99 19.24
C ASP A 55 9.29 4.49 19.51
N THR A 56 8.53 3.58 18.91
CA THR A 56 8.68 2.13 19.13
C THR A 56 9.19 1.42 17.89
N PHE A 57 9.82 0.25 18.08
CA PHE A 57 10.35 -0.57 17.00
C PHE A 57 9.76 -1.99 17.08
N LEU A 58 9.18 -2.44 15.97
CA LEU A 58 8.59 -3.78 15.88
C LEU A 58 9.70 -4.83 15.71
N ARG A 59 9.71 -5.86 16.57
CA ARG A 59 10.67 -6.97 16.51
C ARG A 59 9.98 -8.27 16.12
N GLY A 60 10.71 -9.13 15.41
CA GLY A 60 10.23 -10.41 14.91
C GLY A 60 9.48 -10.27 13.59
N ASP A 61 8.49 -11.13 13.38
CA ASP A 61 7.73 -11.17 12.13
C ASP A 61 6.65 -10.09 12.12
N VAL A 62 6.70 -9.24 11.10
CA VAL A 62 5.75 -8.14 10.89
C VAL A 62 5.09 -8.30 9.53
N GLU A 63 3.77 -8.29 9.50
CA GLU A 63 2.98 -8.28 8.28
C GLU A 63 2.84 -6.84 7.77
N PHE A 64 3.52 -6.53 6.68
CA PHE A 64 3.38 -5.27 5.97
C PHE A 64 2.25 -5.35 4.96
N ARG A 65 1.24 -4.49 5.12
CA ARG A 65 0.10 -4.38 4.20
C ARG A 65 0.21 -3.11 3.37
N THR A 66 0.68 -3.24 2.14
CA THR A 66 0.83 -2.11 1.23
C THR A 66 -0.46 -1.92 0.42
N ALA A 67 -1.00 -0.72 0.46
CA ALA A 67 -2.19 -0.37 -0.30
C ALA A 67 -1.86 -0.07 -1.77
N TYR A 68 -2.71 -0.57 -2.66
CA TYR A 68 -2.62 -0.32 -4.11
C TYR A 68 -4.03 -0.26 -4.72
N PHE A 69 -4.13 0.32 -5.92
CA PHE A 69 -5.35 0.37 -6.69
C PHE A 69 -5.36 -0.70 -7.77
N HIS A 70 -6.42 -1.48 -7.83
CA HIS A 70 -6.61 -2.52 -8.83
C HIS A 70 -7.71 -2.14 -9.82
N CYS A 71 -7.44 -2.30 -11.11
CA CYS A 71 -8.45 -2.19 -12.15
C CYS A 71 -9.03 -3.57 -12.46
N PRO A 72 -10.31 -3.86 -12.13
CA PRO A 72 -10.91 -5.16 -12.41
C PRO A 72 -11.07 -5.47 -13.90
N ASN A 73 -11.04 -4.44 -14.76
CA ASN A 73 -11.16 -4.60 -16.21
C ASN A 73 -9.82 -4.86 -16.89
N CYS A 74 -8.81 -4.03 -16.59
CA CYS A 74 -7.49 -4.12 -17.21
C CYS A 74 -6.54 -5.06 -16.46
N GLN A 75 -6.95 -5.58 -15.29
CA GLN A 75 -6.09 -6.33 -14.36
C GLN A 75 -4.79 -5.57 -14.04
N LEU A 76 -4.89 -4.24 -13.98
CA LEU A 76 -3.76 -3.35 -13.75
C LEU A 76 -3.70 -2.99 -12.27
N ASP A 77 -2.57 -3.28 -11.66
CA ASP A 77 -2.23 -2.84 -10.31
C ASP A 77 -1.41 -1.56 -10.38
N ILE A 78 -1.84 -0.54 -9.65
CA ILE A 78 -1.26 0.80 -9.64
C ILE A 78 -0.96 1.15 -8.18
N SER A 79 0.30 1.48 -7.87
CA SER A 79 0.61 1.98 -6.54
C SER A 79 -0.08 3.32 -6.26
N ILE A 80 -0.28 3.65 -4.98
CA ILE A 80 -0.82 4.96 -4.60
C ILE A 80 0.01 6.12 -5.17
N GLU A 81 1.33 5.96 -5.24
CA GLU A 81 2.24 6.98 -5.76
C GLU A 81 2.11 7.16 -7.27
N GLU A 82 1.98 6.07 -8.03
CA GLU A 82 1.72 6.13 -9.46
C GLU A 82 0.34 6.74 -9.75
N MET A 83 -0.68 6.38 -8.97
CA MET A 83 -2.01 6.97 -9.13
C MET A 83 -1.99 8.49 -8.92
N LYS A 84 -1.24 8.99 -7.93
CA LYS A 84 -1.04 10.42 -7.74
C LYS A 84 -0.38 11.10 -8.95
N LYS A 85 0.53 10.41 -9.64
CA LYS A 85 1.16 10.94 -10.86
C LYS A 85 0.15 11.03 -11.99
N TYR A 86 -0.66 9.99 -12.19
CA TYR A 86 -1.73 10.01 -13.19
C TYR A 86 -2.73 11.13 -12.92
N GLU A 87 -3.19 11.32 -11.69
CA GLU A 87 -4.18 12.34 -11.35
C GLU A 87 -3.65 13.78 -11.32
N LYS A 88 -2.32 13.98 -11.30
CA LYS A 88 -1.71 15.32 -11.43
C LYS A 88 -1.48 15.71 -12.89
N LEU A 89 -1.53 14.75 -13.81
CA LEU A 89 -1.40 14.96 -15.25
C LEU A 89 -2.73 15.34 -15.93
N PHE A 90 -3.85 15.28 -15.19
CA PHE A 90 -5.19 15.69 -15.60
C PHE A 90 -5.71 16.78 -14.67
#